data_AF-G5QM70-F1
#
_entry.id   AF-G5QM70-F1
#
_cell.length_a   1.000
_cell.length_b   1.000
_cell.length_c   1.000
_cell.angle_alpha   90.00
_cell.angle_beta   90.00
_cell.angle_gamma   90.00
#
_symmetry.space_group_name_H-M   'P 1'
#
loop_
_entity.id
_entity.type
_entity.pdbx_description
1 polymer ?
#
loop_
_entity_poly.entity_id
_entity_poly.type
_entity_poly.pdbx_seq_one_letter_code
_entity_poly.pdbx_strand_id
1 'polypeptide(L)' 'MLLTVEPGIYLPEQGGVRIEDVVLVTPEGAEVLYSMPKTVLLTGAA' A
#
# COMPACT_ATOMS: atom_id res chain seq x y z
N MET A 1 -1.78 -17.62 -4.80
CA MET A 1 -0.71 -17.24 -3.84
C MET A 1 -1.05 -15.88 -3.26
N LEU A 2 -0.76 -15.61 -1.98
CA LEU A 2 -0.94 -14.27 -1.41
C LEU A 2 0.41 -13.69 -1.02
N LEU A 3 0.61 -12.41 -1.32
CA LEU A 3 1.82 -11.67 -0.95
C LEU A 3 1.47 -10.24 -0.56
N THR A 4 2.37 -9.60 0.18
CA THR A 4 2.39 -8.15 0.34
C THR A 4 3.11 -7.51 -0.85
N VAL A 5 2.61 -6.35 -1.29
CA VAL A 5 3.32 -5.45 -2.20
C VAL A 5 3.50 -4.14 -1.47
N GLU A 6 4.72 -3.90 -0.97
CA GLU A 6 4.99 -2.90 0.07
C GLU A 6 6.22 -2.01 -0.18
N PRO A 7 6.33 -1.32 -1.33
CA PRO A 7 7.45 -0.45 -1.60
C PRO A 7 7.51 0.71 -0.60
N GLY A 8 8.73 1.07 -0.19
CA GLY A 8 8.96 2.20 0.69
C GLY A 8 10.23 2.97 0.34
N ILE A 9 10.16 4.29 0.52
CA ILE A 9 11.31 5.20 0.45
C ILE A 9 11.49 5.84 1.82
N TYR A 10 12.73 5.82 2.30
CA TYR A 10 13.09 6.31 3.62
C TYR A 10 14.24 7.31 3.49
N LEU A 11 14.02 8.51 3.99
CA LEU A 11 15.00 9.58 4.02
C LEU A 11 15.50 9.72 5.46
N PRO A 12 16.79 9.46 5.73
CA PRO A 12 17.37 9.61 7.07
C PRO A 12 17.03 10.98 7.67
N GLU A 13 16.64 10.98 8.94
CA GLU A 13 16.27 12.17 9.73
C GLU A 13 15.03 12.96 9.26
N GLN A 14 14.38 12.57 8.15
CA GLN A 14 13.21 13.29 7.60
C GLN A 14 11.93 12.45 7.68
N GLY A 15 12.04 11.12 7.62
CA GLY A 15 10.92 10.19 7.68
C GLY A 15 10.88 9.25 6.48
N GLY A 16 9.71 8.70 6.18
CA GLY A 16 9.54 7.81 5.04
C GLY A 16 8.08 7.51 4.76
N VAL A 17 7.84 6.97 3.57
CA VAL A 17 6.52 6.54 3.11
C VAL A 17 6.63 5.09 2.66
N ARG A 18 5.70 4.26 3.12
CA ARG A 18 5.45 2.92 2.61
C ARG A 18 3.95 2.80 2.35
N ILE A 19 3.60 2.24 1.20
CA ILE A 19 2.22 1.89 0.87
C ILE A 19 2.21 0.38 0.67
N GLU A 20 1.25 -0.30 1.29
CA GLU A 20 1.20 -1.76 1.35
C GLU A 20 -0.21 -2.27 1.06
N ASP A 21 -0.29 -3.26 0.18
CA ASP A 21 -1.49 -4.04 -0.08
C ASP A 21 -1.19 -5.54 0.02
N VAL A 22 -2.19 -6.33 0.43
CA VAL A 22 -2.20 -7.78 0.21
C VAL A 22 -2.79 -8.06 -1.18
N VAL A 23 -2.07 -8.83 -1.97
CA VAL A 23 -2.40 -9.17 -3.36
C VAL A 23 -2.54 -10.67 -3.53
N LEU A 24 -3.67 -11.10 -4.11
CA LEU A 24 -3.92 -12.45 -4.56
C LEU A 24 -3.43 -12.62 -5.99
N VAL A 25 -2.51 -13.56 -6.23
CA VAL A 25 -2.18 -14.02 -7.58
C VAL A 25 -3.30 -14.93 -8.09
N THR A 26 -3.94 -14.53 -9.19
CA THR A 26 -5.00 -15.26 -9.89
C THR A 26 -4.47 -15.87 -11.19
N PRO A 27 -5.20 -16.79 -11.84
CA PRO A 27 -4.77 -17.33 -13.13
C PRO A 27 -4.64 -16.25 -14.24
N GLU A 28 -5.43 -15.17 -14.15
CA GLU A 28 -5.45 -14.08 -15.13
C GLU A 28 -4.56 -12.89 -14.74
N GLY A 29 -3.99 -12.87 -13.53
CA GLY A 29 -3.15 -11.77 -13.06
C GLY A 29 -3.11 -11.62 -11.54
N ALA A 30 -3.53 -10.45 -11.06
CA ALA A 30 -3.46 -10.08 -9.65
C ALA A 30 -4.73 -9.33 -9.21
N GLU A 31 -5.22 -9.66 -8.01
CA GLU A 31 -6.34 -9.00 -7.35
C GLU A 31 -5.83 -8.32 -6.07
N VAL A 32 -6.09 -7.01 -5.95
CA VAL A 32 -5.77 -6.23 -4.74
C VAL A 32 -6.91 -6.39 -3.74
N LEU A 33 -6.62 -6.89 -2.54
CA LEU A 33 -7.66 -7.20 -1.55
C LEU A 33 -8.06 -6.00 -0.67
N TYR A 34 -7.30 -4.91 -0.68
CA TYR A 34 -7.59 -3.69 0.08
C TYR A 34 -8.23 -2.61 -0.79
N SER A 35 -9.33 -2.03 -0.29
CA SER A 35 -10.08 -0.97 -0.96
C SER A 35 -9.78 0.44 -0.44
N MET A 36 -8.99 0.58 0.63
CA MET A 36 -8.62 1.88 1.19
C MET A 36 -7.84 2.71 0.14
N PRO A 37 -8.12 4.02 0.01
CA PRO A 37 -7.35 4.88 -0.88
C PRO A 37 -5.88 4.88 -0.49
N LYS A 38 -5.02 4.80 -1.51
CA LYS A 38 -3.55 4.80 -1.38
C LYS A 38 -2.95 6.18 -1.67
N THR A 39 -3.79 7.21 -1.72
CA THR A 39 -3.37 8.61 -1.83
C THR A 39 -3.07 9.18 -0.45
N VAL A 40 -2.49 10.37 -0.39
CA VAL A 40 -2.36 11.09 0.87
C VAL A 40 -3.75 11.41 1.41
N LEU A 41 -4.02 11.00 2.65
CA LEU A 41 -5.25 11.31 3.38
C LEU A 41 -4.90 12.07 4.65
N LEU A 42 -5.68 13.11 4.94
CA LEU A 42 -5.60 13.81 6.21
C LEU A 42 -6.39 13.02 7.26
N THR A 43 -5.88 12.97 8.48
CA THR A 43 -6.58 12.39 9.63
C THR A 43 -7.63 13.35 10.17
N GLY A 44 -8.76 12.84 10.66
CA GLY A 44 -9.85 13.66 11.23
C GLY A 44 -10.90 14.09 10.20
N ALA A 45 -11.83 14.95 10.62
CA ALA A 45 -12.78 15.63 9.75
C ALA A 45 -12.40 17.12 9.66
N ALA A 46 -12.60 17.73 8.49
CA ALA A 46 -12.59 19.19 8.34
C ALA A 46 -13.78 19.81 9.07
#